data_AF-A0A819Y346-F1
#
_entry.id   AF-A0A819Y346-F1
#
_cell.length_a   1.000
_cell.length_b   1.000
_cell.length_c   1.000
_cell.angle_alpha   90.00
_cell.angle_beta   90.00
_cell.angle_gamma   90.00
#
_symmetry.space_group_name_H-M   'P 1'
#
loop_
_entity.id
_entity.type
_entity.pdbx_description
1 polymer ?
#
loop_
_entity_poly.entity_id
_entity_poly.type
_entity_poly.pdbx_seq_one_letter_code
_entity_poly.pdbx_strand_id
1 'polypeptide(L)' 'MHLTITTHHLTFDNFEEYFMKLSSQLSVLTVTINRSDKGYLDTDRWEQLIVHHMPYLNKFILCYAAILMMIFK' A
#
# COMPACT_ATOMS: atom_id res chain seq x y z
N MET A 1 -4.82 -14.17 -5.59
CA MET A 1 -3.59 -13.55 -6.12
C MET A 1 -2.87 -12.80 -5.01
N HIS A 2 -1.54 -12.86 -4.96
CA HIS A 2 -0.72 -12.16 -3.96
C HIS A 2 0.02 -11.00 -4.65
N LEU A 3 -0.12 -9.77 -4.14
CA LEU A 3 0.56 -8.61 -4.70
C LEU A 3 1.35 -7.89 -3.61
N THR A 4 2.63 -7.65 -3.90
CA THR A 4 3.53 -6.87 -3.06
C THR A 4 3.96 -5.64 -3.85
N ILE A 5 3.72 -4.45 -3.28
CA ILE A 5 4.09 -3.17 -3.89
C ILE A 5 5.01 -2.40 -2.95
N THR A 6 6.07 -1.82 -3.52
CA THR A 6 6.93 -0.85 -2.83
C THR A 6 6.73 0.51 -3.47
N THR A 7 6.20 1.45 -2.69
CA THR A 7 5.83 2.78 -3.19
C THR A 7 7.05 3.70 -3.04
N HIS A 8 7.83 3.86 -4.11
CA HIS A 8 8.88 4.88 -4.16
C HIS A 8 8.35 6.07 -4.97
N HIS A 9 8.13 7.21 -4.31
CA HIS A 9 7.62 8.44 -4.94
C HIS A 9 6.26 8.28 -5.64
N LEU A 10 5.47 7.29 -5.24
CA LEU A 10 4.11 7.09 -5.72
C LEU A 10 3.15 7.77 -4.75
N THR A 11 2.22 8.59 -5.26
CA THR A 11 1.14 9.13 -4.43
C THR A 11 0.08 8.05 -4.20
N PHE A 12 -0.70 8.19 -3.13
CA PHE A 12 -1.83 7.29 -2.87
C PHE A 12 -2.81 7.27 -4.05
N ASP A 13 -3.11 8.43 -4.64
CA ASP A 13 -4.06 8.53 -5.75
C ASP A 13 -3.62 7.71 -6.97
N ASN A 14 -2.32 7.77 -7.31
CA ASN A 14 -1.76 6.97 -8.41
C ASN A 14 -1.78 5.46 -8.08
N PHE A 15 -1.56 5.12 -6.81
CA PHE A 15 -1.66 3.75 -6.33
C PHE A 15 -3.09 3.23 -6.46
N GLU A 16 -4.07 4.00 -6.04
CA GLU A 16 -5.50 3.66 -6.09
C GLU A 16 -5.97 3.41 -7.53
N GLU A 17 -5.61 4.28 -8.48
CA GLU A 17 -5.95 4.09 -9.90
C GLU A 17 -5.34 2.80 -10.48
N TYR A 18 -4.09 2.49 -10.12
CA TYR A 18 -3.46 1.25 -10.53
C TYR A 18 -4.17 0.03 -9.94
N PHE A 19 -4.55 0.12 -8.66
CA PHE A 19 -5.14 -0.99 -7.93
C PHE A 19 -6.55 -1.35 -8.39
N MET A 20 -7.34 -0.36 -8.79
CA MET A 20 -8.67 -0.54 -9.38
C MET A 20 -8.65 -1.52 -10.56
N LYS A 21 -7.54 -1.63 -11.28
CA LYS A 21 -7.39 -2.53 -12.43
C LYS A 21 -7.05 -3.98 -12.05
N LEU A 22 -6.57 -4.22 -10.82
CA LEU A 22 -6.05 -5.51 -10.36
C LEU A 22 -6.84 -6.13 -9.20
N SER A 23 -7.76 -5.39 -8.61
CA SER A 23 -8.36 -5.72 -7.31
C SER A 23 -9.32 -6.91 -7.33
N SER A 24 -9.92 -7.26 -8.48
CA SER A 24 -11.02 -8.22 -8.57
C SER A 24 -10.66 -9.67 -8.20
N GLN A 25 -9.38 -10.02 -8.11
CA GLN A 25 -8.91 -11.37 -7.73
C GLN A 25 -7.84 -11.35 -6.64
N LEU A 26 -7.63 -10.18 -6.02
CA LEU A 26 -6.60 -10.01 -5.03
C LEU A 26 -7.05 -10.61 -3.69
N SER A 27 -6.28 -11.58 -3.20
CA SER A 27 -6.54 -12.24 -1.92
C SER A 27 -5.65 -11.70 -0.80
N VAL A 28 -4.46 -11.19 -1.15
CA VAL A 28 -3.55 -10.57 -0.18
C VAL A 28 -2.82 -9.39 -0.80
N LEU A 29 -2.75 -8.30 -0.04
CA LEU A 29 -2.06 -7.07 -0.37
C LEU A 29 -0.97 -6.79 0.66
N THR A 30 0.26 -6.63 0.19
CA THR A 30 1.37 -6.10 1.00
C THR A 30 1.86 -4.80 0.38
N VAL A 31 1.84 -3.72 1.15
CA VAL A 31 2.28 -2.39 0.70
C VAL A 31 3.42 -1.94 1.59
N THR A 32 4.57 -1.67 0.98
CA THR A 32 5.74 -1.12 1.67
C THR A 32 5.86 0.36 1.32
N ILE A 33 5.72 1.22 2.32
CA ILE A 33 5.72 2.67 2.18
C ILE A 33 7.00 3.29 2.74
N ASN A 34 7.46 4.38 2.12
CA ASN A 34 8.61 5.15 2.59
C ASN A 34 8.16 6.28 3.54
N ARG A 35 9.10 6.78 4.36
CA ARG A 35 8.89 7.87 5.33
C ARG A 35 8.34 9.16 4.70
N SER A 36 8.63 9.41 3.43
CA SER A 36 8.13 10.58 2.69
C SER A 36 6.64 10.51 2.38
N ASP A 37 6.06 9.31 2.37
CA ASP A 37 4.79 9.07 1.69
C ASP A 37 3.63 9.10 2.70
N LYS A 38 3.45 10.27 3.33
CA LYS A 38 2.46 10.49 4.40
C LYS A 38 1.03 10.16 3.98
N GLY A 39 0.71 10.23 2.69
CA GLY A 39 -0.62 9.91 2.15
C GLY A 39 -1.07 8.47 2.44
N TYR A 40 -0.14 7.53 2.63
CA TYR A 40 -0.46 6.14 2.99
C TYR A 40 -0.66 5.91 4.49
N LEU A 41 -0.50 6.94 5.33
CA LEU A 41 -0.80 6.85 6.77
C LEU A 41 -2.26 7.20 7.09
N ASP A 42 -3.03 7.59 6.08
CA ASP A 42 -4.47 7.86 6.22
C ASP A 42 -5.24 6.55 6.27
N THR A 43 -5.72 6.20 7.47
CA THR A 43 -6.40 4.92 7.71
C THR A 43 -7.78 4.89 7.07
N ASP A 44 -8.49 6.02 7.05
CA ASP A 44 -9.84 6.11 6.49
C ASP A 44 -9.81 5.86 4.98
N ARG A 45 -8.79 6.37 4.29
CA ARG A 45 -8.59 6.09 2.86
C ARG A 45 -8.34 4.62 2.55
N TRP A 46 -7.57 3.93 3.38
CA TRP A 46 -7.35 2.49 3.23
C TRP A 46 -8.64 1.70 3.42
N GLU A 47 -9.42 2.03 4.44
CA GLU A 47 -10.69 1.38 4.70
C GLU A 47 -11.66 1.54 3.52
N GLN A 48 -11.81 2.78 3.03
CA GLN A 48 -12.65 3.06 1.86
C GLN A 48 -12.21 2.25 0.63
N LEU A 49 -10.91 2.23 0.33
CA LEU A 49 -10.37 1.49 -0.81
C LEU A 49 -10.65 -0.02 -0.70
N ILE A 50 -10.38 -0.61 0.46
CA ILE A 50 -10.49 -2.06 0.68
C ILE A 50 -11.95 -2.49 0.62
N VAL A 51 -12.84 -1.79 1.35
CA VAL A 51 -14.26 -2.14 1.44
C VAL A 51 -14.95 -2.03 0.07
N HIS A 52 -14.62 -1.02 -0.72
CA HIS A 52 -15.29 -0.79 -2.00
C HIS A 52 -14.72 -1.61 -3.15
N HIS A 53 -13.41 -1.87 -3.16
CA HIS A 53 -12.73 -2.38 -4.36
C HIS A 53 -12.10 -3.75 -4.20
N MET A 54 -11.94 -4.27 -2.97
CA MET A 54 -11.21 -5.52 -2.73
C MET A 54 -12.06 -6.57 -1.97
N PRO A 55 -13.21 -7.02 -2.54
CA PRO A 55 -14.15 -7.90 -1.84
C PRO A 55 -13.57 -9.28 -1.50
N TYR A 56 -12.49 -9.70 -2.15
CA TYR A 56 -11.83 -10.99 -1.93
C TYR A 56 -10.54 -10.86 -1.10
N LEU A 57 -10.25 -9.67 -0.57
CA LEU A 57 -9.05 -9.44 0.22
C LEU A 57 -9.18 -10.10 1.59
N ASN A 58 -8.36 -11.11 1.83
CA ASN A 58 -8.31 -11.83 3.10
C ASN A 58 -7.25 -11.26 4.04
N LYS A 59 -6.22 -10.60 3.50
CA LYS A 59 -5.10 -10.08 4.30
C LYS A 59 -4.54 -8.80 3.70
N PHE A 60 -4.40 -7.79 4.55
CA PHE A 60 -3.72 -6.54 4.25
C PHE A 60 -2.53 -6.38 5.19
N ILE A 61 -1.36 -6.04 4.62
CA ILE A 61 -0.13 -5.78 5.37
C ILE A 61 0.43 -4.44 4.90
N LEU A 62 0.58 -3.50 5.83
CA LEU A 62 1.26 -2.23 5.61
C LEU A 62 2.62 -2.26 6.31
N CYS A 63 3.69 -2.22 5.52
CA CYS A 63 5.06 -2.18 5.99
C CYS A 63 5.60 -0.76 5.91
N TYR A 64 6.08 -0.22 7.03
CA TYR A 64 6.76 1.06 7.04
C TYR A 64 8.27 0.85 6.91
N ALA A 65 8.85 1.17 5.75
CA ALA A 65 10.28 1.10 5.53
C ALA A 65 10.96 2.33 6.15
N ALA A 66 11.35 2.22 7.42
CA ALA A 66 12.31 3.15 8.00
C ALA A 66 13.70 2.82 7.43
N ILE A 67 14.26 3.69 6.59
CA ILE A 67 15.67 3.59 6.23
C ILE A 67 16.47 3.79 7.52
N LEU A 68 16.99 2.71 8.09
CA LEU A 68 18.10 2.74 9.05
C LEU A 68 19.32 3.27 8.28
N MET A 69 19.47 4.59 8.18
CA MET A 69 20.75 5.19 7.83
C MET A 69 21.70 4.97 9.01
N MET A 70 22.35 3.80 9.05
CA MET A 70 23.57 3.64 9.83
C MET A 70 24.66 4.44 9.11
N ILE A 71 24.83 5.69 9.52
CA ILE A 71 26.00 6.49 9.17
C ILE A 71 27.15 5.91 10.01
N PHE A 72 27.99 5.08 9.40
CA PHE A 72 29.30 4.78 9.98
C PHE A 72 30.17 6.05 9.78
N LYS A 73 30.54 6.67 10.90
CA LYS A 73 31.58 7.71 10.94
C LYS A 73 32.96 7.07 10.81
#